data_AF-A0A4Y4M2J3-F1
#
_entry.id   AF-A0A4Y4M2J3-F1
#
_cell.length_a   1.000
_cell.length_b   1.000
_cell.length_c   1.000
_cell.angle_alpha   90.00
_cell.angle_beta   90.00
_cell.angle_gamma   90.00
#
_symmetry.space_group_name_H-M   'P 1'
#
loop_
_entity.id
_entity.type
_entity.pdbx_description
1 polymer ?
#
loop_
_entity_poly.entity_id
_entity_poly.type
_entity_poly.pdbx_seq_one_letter_code
_entity_poly.pdbx_strand_id
1 'polypeptide(L)'
;MQEYNIHTVQKDETLKSIASLYGLDKDALKLFHNNHCAVKDMILINLNGQKELFIPRTAVADKNLLVKFGKGNSLVLQPEASVRRYSVVITIEKGEDKSELKYETSVRWLKTEKGNHFFEIDRTSNLYLNEEEVNEIADLLAYRTSKVLYPLQISTNEHGEFEAIENAEVFLKRWSAVKEELYKEFDGQTVDEYCGKIEKVISRPEAIDLYLKNDYFIRTLFFGIYQSYGPEYKTEMITTFPVVDNAIEPGYKITLETDPLKGETGLITVEGSGKLYEERNIDDFIRRSPFSLIINDAPVMNEDGTFRIINYMKEETSLPKSLYLECSIMLQEEKKISVSVSGIDEN
;
A
#
# COMPACT_ATOMS: atom_id res chain seq x y z
N MET A 1 -12.85 -7.96 -11.57
CA MET A 1 -11.97 -8.05 -12.76
C MET A 1 -12.63 -8.94 -13.81
N GLN A 2 -12.26 -8.78 -15.09
CA GLN A 2 -12.70 -9.69 -16.16
C GLN A 2 -12.30 -11.14 -15.83
N GLU A 3 -13.11 -12.13 -16.19
CA GLU A 3 -12.86 -13.56 -15.91
C GLU A 3 -12.18 -14.29 -17.07
N TYR A 4 -12.43 -13.85 -18.30
CA TYR A 4 -11.92 -14.46 -19.53
C TYR A 4 -11.81 -13.44 -20.67
N ASN A 5 -10.96 -13.73 -21.66
CA ASN A 5 -10.88 -13.00 -22.91
C ASN A 5 -11.92 -13.56 -23.90
N ILE A 6 -12.34 -12.72 -24.86
CA ILE A 6 -13.23 -13.12 -25.95
C ILE A 6 -12.43 -13.06 -27.26
N HIS A 7 -12.46 -14.16 -28.00
CA HIS A 7 -11.94 -14.21 -29.37
C HIS A 7 -13.11 -14.32 -30.35
N THR A 8 -13.22 -13.34 -31.25
CA THR A 8 -14.19 -13.38 -32.35
C THR A 8 -13.66 -14.26 -33.48
N VAL A 9 -14.36 -15.36 -33.75
CA VAL A 9 -13.98 -16.36 -34.77
C VAL A 9 -14.04 -15.73 -36.16
N GLN A 10 -12.92 -15.76 -36.87
CA GLN A 10 -12.78 -15.29 -38.24
C GLN A 10 -13.12 -16.38 -39.24
N LYS A 11 -13.34 -15.96 -40.49
CA LYS A 11 -13.57 -16.88 -41.61
C LYS A 11 -12.34 -17.79 -41.77
N ASP A 12 -12.58 -19.09 -41.92
CA ASP A 12 -11.58 -20.15 -42.11
C ASP A 12 -10.74 -20.51 -40.86
N GLU A 13 -11.02 -19.92 -39.70
CA GLU A 13 -10.42 -20.37 -38.45
C GLU A 13 -10.98 -21.72 -37.98
N THR A 14 -10.11 -22.51 -37.37
CA THR A 14 -10.46 -23.78 -36.73
C THR A 14 -10.18 -23.68 -35.24
N LEU A 15 -10.84 -24.53 -34.45
CA LEU A 15 -10.54 -24.62 -33.02
C LEU A 15 -9.04 -24.86 -32.76
N LYS A 16 -8.38 -25.64 -33.62
CA LYS A 16 -6.94 -25.92 -33.52
C LYS A 16 -6.08 -24.70 -33.82
N SER A 17 -6.41 -23.91 -34.84
CA SER A 17 -5.65 -22.69 -35.17
C SER A 17 -5.79 -21.65 -34.07
N ILE A 18 -6.99 -21.48 -33.52
CA ILE A 18 -7.25 -20.55 -32.40
C ILE A 18 -6.51 -21.02 -31.14
N ALA A 19 -6.58 -22.31 -30.80
CA ALA A 19 -5.83 -22.85 -29.66
C ALA A 19 -4.32 -22.61 -29.81
N SER A 20 -3.78 -22.83 -31.01
CA SER A 20 -2.35 -22.60 -31.31
C SER A 20 -1.96 -21.13 -31.20
N LEU A 21 -2.83 -20.19 -31.61
CA LEU A 21 -2.61 -18.75 -31.50
C LEU A 21 -2.33 -18.32 -30.05
N TYR A 22 -3.03 -18.91 -29.08
CA TYR A 22 -2.90 -18.57 -27.67
C TYR A 22 -1.97 -19.49 -26.88
N GLY A 23 -1.40 -20.51 -27.55
CA GLY A 23 -0.54 -21.52 -26.92
C GLY A 23 -1.29 -22.48 -26.00
N LEU A 24 -2.55 -22.78 -26.32
CA LEU A 24 -3.40 -23.71 -25.58
C LEU A 24 -3.49 -25.06 -26.29
N ASP A 25 -3.73 -26.11 -25.50
CA ASP A 25 -4.24 -27.35 -26.06
C ASP A 25 -5.68 -27.15 -26.57
N LYS A 26 -6.01 -27.83 -27.68
CA LYS A 26 -7.31 -27.70 -28.34
C LYS A 26 -8.45 -28.15 -27.43
N ASP A 27 -8.28 -29.24 -26.70
CA ASP A 27 -9.31 -29.76 -25.79
C ASP A 27 -9.38 -28.93 -24.51
N ALA A 28 -8.27 -28.32 -24.07
CA ALA A 28 -8.28 -27.33 -23.00
C ALA A 28 -9.07 -26.05 -23.36
N LEU A 29 -8.87 -25.48 -24.56
CA LEU A 29 -9.66 -24.34 -25.04
C LEU A 29 -11.15 -24.68 -25.13
N LYS A 30 -11.46 -25.87 -25.67
CA LYS A 30 -12.84 -26.38 -25.74
C LYS A 30 -13.48 -26.48 -24.35
N LEU A 31 -12.79 -27.10 -23.40
CA LEU A 31 -13.29 -27.28 -22.04
C LEU A 31 -13.53 -25.94 -21.37
N PHE A 32 -12.58 -25.01 -21.48
CA PHE A 32 -12.71 -23.68 -20.90
C PHE A 32 -13.91 -22.94 -21.49
N HIS A 33 -14.04 -22.90 -22.82
CA HIS A 33 -15.18 -22.24 -23.47
C HIS A 33 -16.52 -22.84 -23.04
N ASN A 34 -16.64 -24.17 -23.05
CA ASN A 34 -17.89 -24.85 -22.70
C ASN A 34 -18.32 -24.64 -21.23
N ASN A 35 -17.37 -24.40 -20.33
CA ASN A 35 -17.66 -24.08 -18.93
C ASN A 35 -18.20 -22.65 -18.75
N HIS A 36 -18.05 -21.77 -19.75
CA HIS A 36 -18.43 -20.36 -19.66
C HIS A 36 -19.50 -19.95 -20.69
N CYS A 37 -19.91 -20.84 -21.60
CA CYS A 37 -20.91 -20.55 -22.62
C CYS A 37 -22.28 -21.16 -22.32
N ALA A 38 -23.31 -20.66 -23.02
CA ALA A 38 -24.62 -21.30 -23.03
C ALA A 38 -24.55 -22.64 -23.78
N VAL A 39 -25.46 -23.56 -23.45
CA VAL A 39 -25.52 -24.92 -24.04
C VAL A 39 -25.54 -24.89 -25.58
N LYS A 40 -26.24 -23.92 -26.18
CA LYS A 40 -26.36 -23.76 -27.64
C LYS A 40 -25.02 -23.42 -28.33
N ASP A 41 -24.08 -22.84 -27.59
CA ASP A 41 -22.79 -22.37 -28.11
C ASP A 41 -21.67 -23.39 -27.83
N MET A 42 -21.95 -24.47 -27.08
CA MET A 42 -20.96 -25.49 -26.75
C MET A 42 -20.33 -26.13 -27.98
N ILE A 43 -19.02 -26.35 -27.89
CA ILE A 43 -18.27 -27.09 -28.89
C ILE A 43 -18.27 -28.57 -28.51
N LEU A 44 -18.83 -29.41 -29.37
CA LEU A 44 -18.82 -30.86 -29.20
C LEU A 44 -17.56 -31.51 -29.77
N ILE A 45 -17.16 -31.13 -30.98
CA ILE A 45 -16.00 -31.71 -31.69
C ILE A 45 -15.13 -30.62 -32.32
N ASN A 46 -15.70 -29.82 -33.22
CA ASN A 46 -15.07 -28.69 -33.90
C ASN A 46 -16.02 -27.49 -33.88
N LEU A 47 -15.52 -26.32 -34.29
CA LEU A 47 -16.36 -25.14 -34.52
C LEU A 47 -17.44 -25.47 -35.55
N ASN A 48 -18.68 -25.15 -35.20
CA ASN A 48 -19.85 -25.38 -36.03
C ASN A 48 -20.85 -24.21 -35.84
N GLY A 49 -20.38 -23.00 -36.14
CA GLY A 49 -21.20 -21.78 -36.09
C GLY A 49 -20.99 -20.88 -34.87
N GLN A 50 -20.09 -21.24 -33.94
CA GLN A 50 -19.66 -20.35 -32.86
C GLN A 50 -19.05 -19.07 -33.44
N LYS A 51 -19.54 -17.92 -32.97
CA LYS A 51 -19.00 -16.59 -33.36
C LYS A 51 -17.92 -16.11 -32.41
N GLU A 52 -17.96 -16.55 -31.16
CA GLU A 52 -17.10 -16.09 -30.08
C GLU A 52 -16.64 -17.29 -29.26
N LEU A 53 -15.37 -17.27 -28.85
CA LEU A 53 -14.81 -18.23 -27.89
C LEU A 53 -14.35 -17.50 -26.64
N PHE A 54 -14.60 -18.15 -25.49
CA PHE A 54 -14.09 -17.70 -24.20
C PHE A 54 -12.75 -18.36 -23.97
N ILE A 55 -11.75 -17.56 -23.61
CA ILE A 55 -10.35 -17.97 -23.52
C ILE A 55 -9.82 -17.54 -22.14
N PRO A 56 -8.99 -18.38 -21.47
CA PRO A 56 -8.34 -17.97 -20.22
C PRO A 56 -7.64 -16.62 -20.36
N ARG A 57 -7.68 -15.77 -19.33
CA ARG A 57 -7.06 -14.43 -19.41
C ARG A 57 -5.57 -14.46 -19.70
N THR A 58 -4.87 -15.45 -19.17
CA THR A 58 -3.42 -15.67 -19.36
C THR A 58 -3.07 -16.20 -20.76
N ALA A 59 -4.06 -16.66 -21.52
CA ALA A 59 -3.89 -17.08 -22.91
C ALA A 59 -3.93 -15.84 -23.82
N VAL A 60 -2.81 -15.12 -23.83
CA VAL A 60 -2.53 -13.97 -24.70
C VAL A 60 -1.56 -14.35 -25.82
N ALA A 61 -1.67 -13.67 -26.97
CA ALA A 61 -0.76 -13.85 -28.09
C ALA A 61 0.63 -13.24 -27.80
N ASP A 62 0.66 -12.03 -27.24
CA ASP A 62 1.89 -11.40 -26.74
C ASP A 62 2.14 -11.80 -25.29
N LYS A 63 3.13 -12.68 -25.06
CA LYS A 63 3.50 -13.16 -23.73
C LYS A 63 4.17 -12.10 -22.85
N ASN A 64 4.63 -10.97 -23.42
CA ASN A 64 5.21 -9.88 -22.63
C ASN A 64 4.17 -9.16 -21.74
N LEU A 65 2.89 -9.29 -22.08
CA LEU A 65 1.77 -8.80 -21.29
C LEU A 65 1.60 -9.56 -19.98
N LEU A 66 2.14 -10.78 -19.84
CA LEU A 66 2.00 -11.56 -18.62
C LEU A 66 2.88 -11.00 -17.51
N VAL A 67 2.34 -10.98 -16.30
CA VAL A 67 3.12 -10.75 -15.08
C VAL A 67 3.93 -12.01 -14.77
N LYS A 68 5.23 -11.84 -14.49
CA LYS A 68 6.09 -12.97 -14.08
C LYS A 68 5.96 -13.21 -12.58
N PHE A 69 4.95 -13.97 -12.18
CA PHE A 69 4.82 -14.39 -10.79
C PHE A 69 5.77 -15.53 -10.44
N GLY A 70 6.07 -15.62 -9.14
CA GLY A 70 6.64 -16.81 -8.52
C GLY A 70 5.60 -17.90 -8.26
N LYS A 71 5.98 -18.90 -7.46
CA LYS A 71 5.12 -20.03 -7.11
C LYS A 71 3.86 -19.55 -6.38
N GLY A 72 2.69 -20.05 -6.79
CA GLY A 72 1.41 -19.66 -6.17
C GLY A 72 0.93 -18.27 -6.61
N ASN A 73 1.37 -17.80 -7.78
CA ASN A 73 1.10 -16.44 -8.25
C ASN A 73 1.62 -15.38 -7.26
N SER A 74 2.84 -15.58 -6.77
CA SER A 74 3.46 -14.68 -5.79
C SER A 74 4.16 -13.50 -6.43
N LEU A 75 3.96 -12.31 -5.87
CA LEU A 75 4.84 -11.15 -6.09
C LEU A 75 6.01 -11.20 -5.11
N VAL A 76 7.20 -10.85 -5.60
CA VAL A 76 8.44 -10.88 -4.79
C VAL A 76 9.07 -9.50 -4.80
N LEU A 77 9.46 -9.02 -3.63
CA LEU A 77 10.22 -7.79 -3.47
C LEU A 77 11.67 -8.03 -3.93
N GLN A 78 12.09 -7.29 -4.95
CA GLN A 78 13.44 -7.26 -5.53
C GLN A 78 13.95 -5.80 -5.58
N PRO A 79 14.25 -5.21 -4.41
CA PRO A 79 14.59 -3.79 -4.31
C PRO A 79 16.08 -3.51 -4.56
N GLU A 80 16.88 -4.52 -4.91
CA GLU A 80 18.32 -4.40 -5.06
C GLU A 80 18.71 -3.25 -5.99
N ALA A 81 19.65 -2.41 -5.51
CA ALA A 81 20.11 -1.20 -6.20
C ALA A 81 19.02 -0.15 -6.50
N SER A 82 17.81 -0.27 -5.94
CA SER A 82 16.76 0.71 -6.14
C SER A 82 17.04 2.03 -5.40
N VAL A 83 16.83 3.13 -6.12
CA VAL A 83 16.73 4.48 -5.58
C VAL A 83 15.51 5.12 -6.23
N ARG A 84 14.59 5.62 -5.43
CA ARG A 84 13.38 6.30 -5.93
C ARG A 84 13.13 7.58 -5.16
N ARG A 85 12.68 8.60 -5.86
CA ARG A 85 12.10 9.81 -5.27
C ARG A 85 10.60 9.77 -5.44
N TYR A 86 9.89 10.24 -4.42
CA TYR A 86 8.45 10.26 -4.36
C TYR A 86 7.96 11.64 -3.96
N SER A 87 6.88 12.07 -4.61
CA SER A 87 5.97 13.08 -4.08
C SER A 87 4.91 12.36 -3.24
N VAL A 88 4.70 12.84 -2.02
CA VAL A 88 3.76 12.29 -1.04
C VAL A 88 2.70 13.34 -0.73
N VAL A 89 1.44 12.92 -0.72
CA VAL A 89 0.30 13.72 -0.28
C VAL A 89 -0.48 12.89 0.74
N ILE A 90 -0.59 13.41 1.96
CA ILE A 90 -1.38 12.81 3.04
C ILE A 90 -2.55 13.74 3.32
N THR A 91 -3.77 13.21 3.25
CA THR A 91 -5.00 13.95 3.54
C THR A 91 -5.67 13.32 4.76
N ILE A 92 -5.99 14.14 5.75
CA ILE A 92 -6.76 13.76 6.94
C ILE A 92 -8.08 14.52 6.90
N GLU A 93 -9.18 13.80 6.89
CA GLU A 93 -10.54 14.32 6.85
C GLU A 93 -11.27 13.88 8.12
N LYS A 94 -12.03 14.79 8.73
CA LYS A 94 -12.92 14.51 9.86
C LYS A 94 -14.16 15.40 9.76
N GLY A 95 -15.30 14.82 9.40
CA GLY A 95 -16.50 15.63 9.12
C GLY A 95 -16.24 16.61 7.98
N GLU A 96 -16.44 17.92 8.23
CA GLU A 96 -16.14 18.99 7.27
C GLU A 96 -14.68 19.45 7.30
N ASP A 97 -13.92 19.08 8.34
CA ASP A 97 -12.52 19.47 8.48
C ASP A 97 -11.62 18.62 7.56
N LYS A 98 -10.76 19.29 6.80
CA LYS A 98 -9.77 18.65 5.92
C LYS A 98 -8.41 19.31 6.09
N SER A 99 -7.38 18.48 6.26
CA SER A 99 -5.99 18.90 6.28
C SER A 99 -5.18 18.07 5.30
N GLU A 100 -4.26 18.70 4.58
CA GLU A 100 -3.42 18.06 3.57
C GLU A 100 -1.95 18.39 3.79
N LEU A 101 -1.10 17.37 3.88
CA LEU A 101 0.35 17.47 4.01
C LEU A 101 1.03 16.97 2.73
N LYS A 102 1.89 17.79 2.12
CA LYS A 102 2.66 17.42 0.93
C LYS A 102 4.16 17.54 1.17
N TYR A 103 4.93 16.59 0.64
CA TYR A 103 6.40 16.64 0.64
C TYR A 103 7.01 15.66 -0.35
N GLU A 104 8.29 15.82 -0.62
CA GLU A 104 9.11 14.86 -1.36
C GLU A 104 10.03 14.07 -0.43
N THR A 105 10.24 12.81 -0.78
CA THR A 105 11.12 11.89 -0.06
C THR A 105 11.88 11.00 -1.02
N SER A 106 13.07 10.57 -0.63
CA SER A 106 13.86 9.57 -1.33
C SER A 106 13.87 8.27 -0.53
N VAL A 107 13.84 7.15 -1.24
CA VAL A 107 13.90 5.79 -0.70
C VAL A 107 15.00 5.07 -1.44
N ARG A 108 16.00 4.60 -0.69
CA ARG A 108 17.18 3.93 -1.22
C ARG A 108 17.36 2.59 -0.54
N TRP A 109 17.46 1.53 -1.33
CA TRP A 109 17.85 0.23 -0.81
C TRP A 109 19.30 0.24 -0.31
N LEU A 110 19.53 -0.39 0.84
CA LEU A 110 20.84 -0.50 1.47
C LEU A 110 21.43 -1.89 1.32
N LYS A 111 20.68 -2.91 1.75
CA LYS A 111 21.12 -4.30 1.80
C LYS A 111 19.93 -5.24 1.97
N THR A 112 20.19 -6.52 1.73
CA THR A 112 19.31 -7.64 2.07
C THR A 112 20.06 -8.54 3.05
N GLU A 113 19.45 -8.87 4.19
CA GLU A 113 20.04 -9.72 5.22
C GLU A 113 18.99 -10.66 5.80
N LYS A 114 19.26 -11.98 5.74
CA LYS A 114 18.37 -13.05 6.25
C LYS A 114 16.91 -12.98 5.72
N GLY A 115 16.70 -12.48 4.51
CA GLY A 115 15.38 -12.31 3.90
C GLY A 115 14.73 -10.94 4.14
N ASN A 116 15.29 -10.14 5.05
CA ASN A 116 14.82 -8.78 5.31
C ASN A 116 15.53 -7.78 4.40
N HIS A 117 14.81 -6.75 3.98
CA HIS A 117 15.36 -5.65 3.18
C HIS A 117 15.51 -4.40 4.04
N PHE A 118 16.60 -3.67 3.82
CA PHE A 118 16.93 -2.46 4.57
C PHE A 118 16.90 -1.26 3.63
N PHE A 119 16.26 -0.18 4.08
CA PHE A 119 16.09 1.04 3.29
C PHE A 119 16.54 2.26 4.08
N GLU A 120 17.11 3.23 3.39
CA GLU A 120 17.27 4.59 3.87
C GLU A 120 16.21 5.49 3.25
N ILE A 121 15.57 6.30 4.08
CA ILE A 121 14.56 7.26 3.71
C ILE A 121 15.06 8.64 4.10
N ASP A 122 14.98 9.61 3.19
CA ASP A 122 15.35 11.00 3.45
C ASP A 122 14.32 11.96 2.87
N ARG A 123 13.98 13.01 3.62
CA ARG A 123 13.04 14.05 3.14
C ARG A 123 13.80 15.04 2.28
N THR A 124 13.39 15.16 1.01
CA THR A 124 14.14 15.93 0.00
C THR A 124 13.52 17.29 -0.32
N SER A 125 12.38 17.64 0.27
CA SER A 125 11.74 18.96 0.14
C SER A 125 11.29 19.53 1.49
N ASN A 126 10.83 20.78 1.47
CA ASN A 126 10.04 21.34 2.55
C ASN A 126 8.66 20.68 2.63
N LEU A 127 8.02 20.79 3.80
CA LEU A 127 6.64 20.38 4.02
C LEU A 127 5.70 21.51 3.62
N TYR A 128 4.63 21.16 2.91
CA TYR A 128 3.53 22.06 2.60
C TYR A 128 2.27 21.56 3.31
N LEU A 129 1.58 22.45 4.02
CA LEU A 129 0.34 22.18 4.72
C LEU A 129 -0.78 23.01 4.06
N ASN A 130 -1.82 22.36 3.57
CA ASN A 130 -2.96 23.00 2.89
C ASN A 130 -2.53 23.94 1.74
N GLU A 131 -1.59 23.49 0.92
CA GLU A 131 -0.98 24.24 -0.21
C GLU A 131 -0.12 25.44 0.18
N GLU A 132 -0.05 25.80 1.45
CA GLU A 132 0.89 26.80 1.96
C GLU A 132 2.17 26.13 2.44
N GLU A 133 3.32 26.74 2.15
CA GLU A 133 4.54 26.36 2.85
C GLU A 133 4.33 26.62 4.34
N VAL A 134 4.80 25.70 5.18
CA VAL A 134 4.65 25.78 6.63
C VAL A 134 5.22 27.10 7.18
N ASN A 135 4.33 28.06 7.43
CA ASN A 135 4.67 29.43 7.85
C ASN A 135 4.19 29.77 9.26
N GLU A 136 3.25 29.00 9.83
CA GLU A 136 2.89 29.14 11.23
C GLU A 136 4.01 28.62 12.14
N ILE A 137 4.28 29.34 13.23
CA ILE A 137 5.39 29.02 14.15
C ILE A 137 5.28 27.58 14.70
N ALA A 138 4.06 27.13 15.00
CA ALA A 138 3.81 25.78 15.52
C ALA A 138 4.20 24.69 14.52
N ASP A 139 3.77 24.85 13.27
CA ASP A 139 4.06 23.91 12.19
C ASP A 139 5.54 23.94 11.82
N LEU A 140 6.17 25.13 11.83
CA LEU A 140 7.60 25.28 11.55
C LEU A 140 8.45 24.60 12.62
N LEU A 141 8.07 24.72 13.89
CA LEU A 141 8.70 23.98 14.99
C LEU A 141 8.52 22.47 14.81
N ALA A 142 7.31 21.99 14.48
CA ALA A 142 7.06 20.58 14.20
C ALA A 142 7.93 20.06 13.05
N TYR A 143 8.02 20.81 11.95
CA TYR A 143 8.85 20.48 10.81
C TYR A 143 10.34 20.41 11.17
N ARG A 144 10.89 21.49 11.75
CA ARG A 144 12.31 21.59 12.10
C ARG A 144 12.73 20.52 13.10
N THR A 145 11.90 20.25 14.11
CA THR A 145 12.18 19.20 15.09
C THR A 145 12.15 17.81 14.45
N SER A 146 11.23 17.54 13.52
CA SER A 146 11.14 16.24 12.83
C SER A 146 12.35 15.91 11.93
N LYS A 147 13.16 16.91 11.53
CA LYS A 147 14.37 16.68 10.71
C LYS A 147 15.38 15.76 11.40
N VAL A 148 15.38 15.69 12.72
CA VAL A 148 16.29 14.83 13.50
C VAL A 148 16.17 13.34 13.12
N LEU A 149 14.98 12.93 12.66
CA LEU A 149 14.67 11.55 12.29
C LEU A 149 15.32 11.13 10.96
N TYR A 150 15.75 12.10 10.14
CA TYR A 150 16.28 11.83 8.81
C TYR A 150 17.79 12.09 8.72
N PRO A 151 18.54 11.30 7.92
CA PRO A 151 18.09 10.11 7.19
C PRO A 151 17.70 8.98 8.14
N LEU A 152 16.55 8.37 7.86
CA LEU A 152 15.93 7.28 8.60
C LEU A 152 16.32 5.96 7.96
N GLN A 153 16.67 4.95 8.74
CA GLN A 153 16.89 3.60 8.24
C GLN A 153 15.85 2.66 8.82
N ILE A 154 15.23 1.86 7.95
CA ILE A 154 14.21 0.88 8.34
C ILE A 154 14.54 -0.50 7.78
N SER A 155 13.90 -1.51 8.35
CA SER A 155 13.83 -2.85 7.79
C SER A 155 12.40 -3.22 7.40
N THR A 156 12.30 -4.13 6.42
CA THR A 156 11.06 -4.80 6.04
C THR A 156 11.27 -6.29 6.01
N ASN A 157 10.19 -7.05 6.22
CA ASN A 157 10.19 -8.49 5.98
C ASN A 157 10.20 -8.80 4.47
N GLU A 158 10.17 -10.10 4.14
CA GLU A 158 10.14 -10.60 2.76
C GLU A 158 8.87 -10.21 1.99
N HIS A 159 7.79 -9.86 2.72
CA HIS A 159 6.53 -9.36 2.14
C HIS A 159 6.56 -7.87 1.88
N GLY A 160 7.65 -7.17 2.19
CA GLY A 160 7.77 -5.72 2.09
C GLY A 160 6.91 -4.98 3.11
N GLU A 161 6.61 -5.61 4.24
CA GLU A 161 5.96 -4.98 5.38
C GLU A 161 7.00 -4.35 6.30
N PHE A 162 6.76 -3.13 6.77
CA PHE A 162 7.62 -2.43 7.72
C PHE A 162 7.78 -3.23 9.03
N GLU A 163 9.02 -3.48 9.47
CA GLU A 163 9.32 -4.19 10.72
C GLU A 163 9.82 -3.25 11.82
N ALA A 164 10.92 -2.53 11.56
CA ALA A 164 11.63 -1.78 12.60
C ALA A 164 12.43 -0.61 12.05
N ILE A 165 12.81 0.28 12.97
CA ILE A 165 13.80 1.33 12.73
C ILE A 165 15.18 0.80 13.11
N GLU A 166 16.15 1.03 12.24
CA GLU A 166 17.48 0.41 12.32
C GLU A 166 18.58 1.37 12.79
N ASN A 167 18.29 2.67 12.89
CA ASN A 167 19.27 3.70 13.25
C ASN A 167 18.79 4.70 14.31
N ALA A 168 17.87 4.29 15.17
CA ALA A 168 17.24 5.12 16.19
C ALA A 168 18.25 5.80 17.15
N GLU A 169 19.35 5.13 17.46
CA GLU A 169 20.42 5.63 18.34
C GLU A 169 21.16 6.86 17.79
N VAL A 170 21.04 7.13 16.48
CA VAL A 170 21.65 8.30 15.84
C VAL A 170 20.83 9.56 16.10
N PHE A 171 19.52 9.46 16.37
CA PHE A 171 18.65 10.63 16.51
C PHE A 171 19.04 11.49 17.71
N LEU A 172 19.39 10.88 18.85
CA LEU A 172 19.90 11.61 20.02
C LEU A 172 21.18 12.39 19.72
N LYS A 173 22.08 11.84 18.89
CA LYS A 173 23.33 12.50 18.50
C LYS A 173 23.06 13.70 17.59
N ARG A 174 22.10 13.58 16.66
CA ARG A 174 21.68 14.66 15.76
C ARG A 174 20.95 15.77 16.50
N TRP A 175 20.18 15.41 17.52
CA TRP A 175 19.28 16.32 18.22
C TRP A 175 19.97 17.54 18.82
N SER A 176 21.18 17.38 19.39
CA SER A 176 21.90 18.51 19.99
C SER A 176 22.14 19.65 18.99
N ALA A 177 22.50 19.33 17.75
CA ALA A 177 22.71 20.33 16.70
C ALA A 177 21.39 20.97 16.26
N VAL A 178 20.35 20.17 16.04
CA VAL A 178 19.01 20.67 15.65
C VAL A 178 18.42 21.59 16.72
N LYS A 179 18.56 21.20 17.99
CA LYS A 179 18.11 22.00 19.14
C LYS A 179 18.85 23.33 19.19
N GLU A 180 20.17 23.33 19.07
CA GLU A 180 20.97 24.56 19.09
C GLU A 180 20.58 25.52 17.95
N GLU A 181 20.33 25.01 16.75
CA GLU A 181 19.84 25.83 15.63
C GLU A 181 18.45 26.41 15.89
N LEU A 182 17.53 25.61 16.43
CA LEU A 182 16.17 26.05 16.77
C LEU A 182 16.17 27.23 17.75
N TYR A 183 16.97 27.16 18.83
CA TYR A 183 17.04 28.22 19.83
C TYR A 183 17.77 29.50 19.36
N LYS A 184 18.41 29.48 18.18
CA LYS A 184 18.95 30.72 17.56
C LYS A 184 17.85 31.57 16.93
N GLU A 185 16.78 30.93 16.46
CA GLU A 185 15.70 31.57 15.70
C GLU A 185 14.40 31.72 16.52
N PHE A 186 14.16 30.83 17.48
CA PHE A 186 12.94 30.79 18.28
C PHE A 186 13.27 30.74 19.78
N ASP A 187 12.51 31.47 20.59
CA ASP A 187 12.58 31.42 22.05
C ASP A 187 11.17 31.42 22.66
N GLY A 188 11.06 30.96 23.90
CA GLY A 188 9.83 30.93 24.68
C GLY A 188 9.22 29.53 24.85
N GLN A 189 8.17 29.49 25.68
CA GLN A 189 7.56 28.26 26.18
C GLN A 189 7.10 27.30 25.06
N THR A 190 6.59 27.81 23.95
CA THR A 190 6.15 26.99 22.81
C THR A 190 7.32 26.17 22.23
N VAL A 191 8.50 26.77 22.11
CA VAL A 191 9.72 26.08 21.60
C VAL A 191 10.15 24.99 22.57
N ASP A 192 10.15 25.29 23.87
CA ASP A 192 10.47 24.33 24.93
C ASP A 192 9.52 23.14 24.93
N GLU A 193 8.22 23.37 24.70
CA GLU A 193 7.21 22.32 24.62
C GLU A 193 7.45 21.38 23.44
N TYR A 194 7.73 21.92 22.24
CA TYR A 194 8.04 21.11 21.06
C TYR A 194 9.36 20.35 21.21
N CYS A 195 10.42 21.01 21.69
CA CYS A 195 11.71 20.38 21.98
C CYS A 195 11.57 19.26 23.02
N GLY A 196 10.82 19.50 24.10
CA GLY A 196 10.57 18.51 25.13
C GLY A 196 9.75 17.31 24.64
N LYS A 197 8.82 17.51 23.69
CA LYS A 197 8.06 16.41 23.06
C LYS A 197 8.99 15.50 22.26
N ILE A 198 9.80 16.07 21.36
CA ILE A 198 10.69 15.24 20.52
C ILE A 198 11.79 14.58 21.36
N GLU A 199 12.33 15.25 22.38
CA GLU A 199 13.30 14.67 23.33
C GLU A 199 12.75 13.43 24.04
N LYS A 200 11.48 13.46 24.46
CA LYS A 200 10.82 12.30 25.08
C LYS A 200 10.69 11.13 24.12
N VAL A 201 10.44 11.41 22.83
CA VAL A 201 10.35 10.38 21.79
C VAL A 201 11.74 9.79 21.52
N ILE A 202 12.74 10.62 21.19
CA ILE A 202 14.05 10.12 20.75
C ILE A 202 14.90 9.54 21.89
N SER A 203 14.60 9.85 23.16
CA SER A 203 15.33 9.31 24.31
C SER A 203 14.97 7.86 24.66
N ARG A 204 13.92 7.31 24.05
CA ARG A 204 13.43 5.95 24.31
C ARG A 204 13.26 5.20 23.00
N PRO A 205 14.12 4.21 22.68
CA PRO A 205 14.02 3.45 21.42
C PRO A 205 12.60 2.94 21.13
N GLU A 206 11.91 2.40 22.14
CA GLU A 206 10.57 1.84 21.99
C GLU A 206 9.51 2.92 21.66
N ALA A 207 9.72 4.16 22.09
CA ALA A 207 8.84 5.27 21.77
C ALA A 207 9.02 5.75 20.32
N ILE A 208 10.22 5.60 19.76
CA ILE A 208 10.52 5.95 18.36
C ILE A 208 9.82 4.94 17.44
N ASP A 209 9.93 3.65 17.73
CA ASP A 209 9.22 2.61 16.96
C ASP A 209 7.72 2.86 16.94
N LEU A 210 7.12 3.19 18.09
CA LEU A 210 5.70 3.54 18.15
C LEU A 210 5.37 4.83 17.40
N TYR A 211 6.24 5.84 17.48
CA TYR A 211 6.05 7.12 16.79
C TYR A 211 6.06 6.93 15.27
N LEU A 212 7.02 6.18 14.72
CA LEU A 212 7.13 5.95 13.28
C LEU A 212 6.23 4.82 12.76
N LYS A 213 5.69 3.95 13.63
CA LYS A 213 4.55 3.09 13.26
C LYS A 213 3.33 3.90 12.82
N ASN A 214 3.25 5.18 13.22
CA ASN A 214 2.22 6.13 12.77
C ASN A 214 2.64 6.97 11.55
N ASP A 215 3.81 6.70 10.94
CA ASP A 215 4.22 7.38 9.71
C ASP A 215 3.41 6.81 8.52
N TYR A 216 2.43 7.58 8.07
CA TYR A 216 1.51 7.18 7.01
C TYR A 216 2.22 6.84 5.70
N PHE A 217 3.34 7.51 5.37
CA PHE A 217 4.08 7.20 4.15
C PHE A 217 4.77 5.85 4.26
N ILE A 218 5.50 5.59 5.35
CA ILE A 218 6.19 4.33 5.57
C ILE A 218 5.19 3.16 5.61
N ARG A 219 4.10 3.31 6.39
CA ARG A 219 3.04 2.30 6.49
C ARG A 219 2.34 2.01 5.16
N THR A 220 2.30 2.99 4.26
CA THR A 220 1.68 2.82 2.95
C THR A 220 2.66 2.20 1.94
N LEU A 221 3.89 2.69 1.87
CA LEU A 221 4.89 2.17 0.93
C LEU A 221 5.29 0.74 1.25
N PHE A 222 5.41 0.43 2.54
CA PHE A 222 5.79 -0.87 3.07
C PHE A 222 4.60 -1.57 3.72
N PHE A 223 3.50 -1.64 2.97
CA PHE A 223 2.23 -2.22 3.43
C PHE A 223 2.23 -3.75 3.48
N GLY A 224 3.15 -4.43 2.76
CA GLY A 224 3.19 -5.90 2.75
C GLY A 224 2.52 -6.58 1.54
N ILE A 225 2.51 -5.95 0.35
CA ILE A 225 1.83 -6.52 -0.83
C ILE A 225 2.60 -7.66 -1.54
N TYR A 226 3.86 -7.94 -1.18
CA TYR A 226 4.70 -8.90 -1.88
C TYR A 226 4.47 -10.33 -1.36
N GLN A 227 3.35 -10.92 -1.77
CA GLN A 227 2.91 -12.22 -1.28
C GLN A 227 2.26 -13.09 -2.37
N SER A 228 1.86 -14.30 -1.98
CA SER A 228 1.13 -15.25 -2.83
C SER A 228 -0.34 -14.85 -2.96
N TYR A 229 -0.81 -14.70 -4.19
CA TYR A 229 -2.23 -14.40 -4.50
C TYR A 229 -3.04 -15.64 -4.88
N GLY A 230 -2.42 -16.83 -4.88
CA GLY A 230 -3.13 -18.07 -5.17
C GLY A 230 -3.70 -18.14 -6.60
N PRO A 231 -4.39 -19.24 -6.94
CA PRO A 231 -4.88 -19.50 -8.30
C PRO A 231 -5.84 -18.45 -8.86
N GLU A 232 -6.60 -17.76 -7.99
CA GLU A 232 -7.57 -16.74 -8.38
C GLU A 232 -6.97 -15.34 -8.47
N TYR A 233 -5.66 -15.19 -8.17
CA TYR A 233 -4.98 -13.91 -8.06
C TYR A 233 -5.58 -13.00 -6.98
N LYS A 234 -6.05 -13.61 -5.88
CA LYS A 234 -6.66 -12.95 -4.73
C LYS A 234 -6.24 -13.59 -3.40
N THR A 235 -6.10 -12.78 -2.36
CA THR A 235 -5.87 -13.25 -1.00
C THR A 235 -6.55 -12.34 0.01
N GLU A 236 -6.96 -12.90 1.15
CA GLU A 236 -7.52 -12.14 2.27
C GLU A 236 -6.47 -11.95 3.36
N MET A 237 -6.52 -10.81 4.05
CA MET A 237 -5.72 -10.57 5.25
C MET A 237 -6.44 -9.64 6.22
N ILE A 238 -6.00 -9.66 7.48
CA ILE A 238 -6.34 -8.65 8.47
C ILE A 238 -5.14 -7.73 8.59
N THR A 239 -5.38 -6.42 8.49
CA THR A 239 -4.35 -5.38 8.63
C THR A 239 -4.82 -4.32 9.62
N THR A 240 -3.92 -3.47 10.08
CA THR A 240 -4.27 -2.26 10.83
C THR A 240 -3.72 -1.03 10.14
N PHE A 241 -4.32 0.13 10.42
CA PHE A 241 -3.81 1.42 9.98
C PHE A 241 -4.16 2.51 11.01
N PRO A 242 -3.28 3.47 11.30
CA PRO A 242 -3.44 4.44 12.39
C PRO A 242 -4.43 5.58 12.07
N VAL A 243 -5.69 5.24 11.74
CA VAL A 243 -6.75 6.23 11.48
C VAL A 243 -7.20 6.96 12.75
N VAL A 244 -7.00 6.38 13.94
CA VAL A 244 -7.34 6.97 15.25
C VAL A 244 -6.17 6.86 16.24
N ASP A 245 -6.06 7.85 17.13
CA ASP A 245 -5.05 7.90 18.19
C ASP A 245 -5.46 7.03 19.38
N ASN A 246 -5.32 5.71 19.20
CA ASN A 246 -5.60 4.69 20.19
C ASN A 246 -4.36 3.82 20.41
N ALA A 247 -4.24 3.25 21.63
CA ALA A 247 -3.14 2.35 21.95
C ALA A 247 -3.13 1.06 21.09
N ILE A 248 -4.30 0.67 20.59
CA ILE A 248 -4.47 -0.44 19.64
C ILE A 248 -5.15 0.14 18.41
N GLU A 249 -4.50 0.04 17.25
CA GLU A 249 -5.03 0.48 15.97
C GLU A 249 -6.29 -0.31 15.59
N PRO A 250 -7.23 0.27 14.84
CA PRO A 250 -8.36 -0.48 14.29
C PRO A 250 -7.90 -1.50 13.24
N GLY A 251 -8.46 -2.71 13.34
CA GLY A 251 -8.31 -3.77 12.36
C GLY A 251 -9.24 -3.62 11.16
N TYR A 252 -8.76 -4.03 10.00
CA TYR A 252 -9.51 -4.09 8.75
C TYR A 252 -9.35 -5.47 8.14
N LYS A 253 -10.47 -6.08 7.73
CA LYS A 253 -10.45 -7.29 6.91
C LYS A 253 -10.49 -6.87 5.44
N ILE A 254 -9.44 -7.20 4.70
CA ILE A 254 -9.28 -6.79 3.30
C ILE A 254 -9.05 -7.98 2.37
N THR A 255 -9.46 -7.82 1.12
CA THR A 255 -9.10 -8.70 0.01
C THR A 255 -8.14 -7.94 -0.90
N LEU A 256 -6.95 -8.51 -1.13
CA LEU A 256 -5.98 -8.04 -2.12
C LEU A 256 -6.11 -8.86 -3.39
N GLU A 257 -6.08 -8.21 -4.55
CA GLU A 257 -6.19 -8.80 -5.88
C GLU A 257 -5.07 -8.26 -6.78
N THR A 258 -4.58 -9.09 -7.70
CA THR A 258 -3.63 -8.67 -8.73
C THR A 258 -4.04 -9.21 -10.08
N ASP A 259 -3.66 -8.54 -11.16
CA ASP A 259 -3.97 -8.99 -12.52
C ASP A 259 -2.83 -9.86 -13.08
N PRO A 260 -3.14 -11.03 -13.69
CA PRO A 260 -2.13 -11.78 -14.42
C PRO A 260 -1.56 -11.10 -15.65
N LEU A 261 -2.20 -10.03 -16.10
CA LEU A 261 -1.75 -9.20 -17.19
C LEU A 261 -1.28 -7.84 -16.65
N LYS A 262 -0.18 -7.35 -17.21
CA LYS A 262 0.25 -5.96 -17.05
C LYS A 262 -0.81 -5.04 -17.64
N GLY A 263 -1.01 -3.89 -17.01
CA GLY A 263 -1.85 -2.82 -17.57
C GLY A 263 -1.26 -2.27 -18.87
N GLU A 264 -1.99 -1.39 -19.54
CA GLU A 264 -1.57 -0.78 -20.82
C GLU A 264 -0.23 -0.05 -20.74
N THR A 265 0.12 0.45 -19.55
CA THR A 265 1.39 1.13 -19.26
C THR A 265 2.55 0.17 -18.97
N GLY A 266 2.32 -1.15 -19.03
CA GLY A 266 3.27 -2.20 -18.68
C GLY A 266 3.46 -2.40 -17.17
N LEU A 267 2.66 -1.73 -16.34
CA LEU A 267 2.73 -1.83 -14.89
C LEU A 267 1.90 -3.02 -14.37
N ILE A 268 2.40 -3.63 -13.31
CA ILE A 268 1.66 -4.59 -12.48
C ILE A 268 0.78 -3.78 -11.54
N THR A 269 -0.47 -4.21 -11.37
CA THR A 269 -1.42 -3.59 -10.44
C THR A 269 -1.74 -4.56 -9.31
N VAL A 270 -1.72 -4.04 -8.08
CA VAL A 270 -2.29 -4.68 -6.91
C VAL A 270 -3.38 -3.77 -6.38
N GLU A 271 -4.59 -4.28 -6.23
CA GLU A 271 -5.72 -3.56 -5.64
C GLU A 271 -6.14 -4.25 -4.35
N GLY A 272 -6.60 -3.49 -3.38
CA GLY A 272 -7.15 -3.99 -2.14
C GLY A 272 -8.39 -3.22 -1.74
N SER A 273 -9.37 -3.94 -1.23
CA SER A 273 -10.55 -3.32 -0.64
C SER A 273 -11.05 -4.13 0.55
N GLY A 274 -11.67 -3.47 1.50
CA GLY A 274 -12.23 -4.13 2.68
C GLY A 274 -12.96 -3.17 3.59
N LYS A 275 -13.30 -3.69 4.77
CA LYS A 275 -14.02 -2.96 5.80
C LYS A 275 -13.33 -3.06 7.13
N LEU A 276 -13.72 -2.18 8.04
CA LEU A 276 -13.41 -2.30 9.45
C LEU A 276 -13.80 -3.71 9.93
N TYR A 277 -12.96 -4.28 10.79
CA TYR A 277 -13.16 -5.60 11.37
C TYR A 277 -12.76 -5.53 12.84
N GLU A 278 -13.67 -5.00 13.65
CA GLU A 278 -13.41 -4.64 15.04
C GLU A 278 -14.53 -5.04 15.99
N GLU A 279 -14.18 -5.51 17.18
CA GLU A 279 -15.17 -5.72 18.25
C GLU A 279 -15.52 -4.41 18.97
N ARG A 280 -14.64 -3.40 18.84
CA ARG A 280 -14.82 -2.08 19.43
C ARG A 280 -15.88 -1.29 18.66
N ASN A 281 -16.81 -0.71 19.41
CA ASN A 281 -17.80 0.21 18.88
C ASN A 281 -17.29 1.67 18.89
N ILE A 282 -18.13 2.59 18.39
CA ILE A 282 -17.84 4.02 18.34
C ILE A 282 -17.47 4.59 19.73
N ASP A 283 -18.20 4.22 20.78
CA ASP A 283 -17.94 4.70 22.14
C ASP A 283 -16.58 4.20 22.68
N ASP A 284 -16.22 2.96 22.37
CA ASP A 284 -14.92 2.39 22.74
C ASP A 284 -13.78 3.19 22.08
N PHE A 285 -13.92 3.52 20.79
CA PHE A 285 -12.94 4.35 20.08
C PHE A 285 -12.87 5.78 20.63
N ILE A 286 -14.00 6.42 20.90
CA ILE A 286 -14.06 7.77 21.49
C ILE A 286 -13.38 7.81 22.86
N ARG A 287 -13.57 6.76 23.67
CA ARG A 287 -12.94 6.62 25.00
C ARG A 287 -11.49 6.14 24.93
N ARG A 288 -10.95 5.89 23.73
CA ARG A 288 -9.61 5.31 23.50
C ARG A 288 -9.43 3.96 24.22
N SER A 289 -10.51 3.19 24.34
CA SER A 289 -10.46 1.88 24.96
C SER A 289 -9.65 0.92 24.08
N PRO A 290 -8.70 0.16 24.65
CA PRO A 290 -7.93 -0.81 23.88
C PRO A 290 -8.77 -2.04 23.50
N PHE A 291 -9.86 -2.32 24.22
CA PHE A 291 -10.74 -3.46 23.97
C PHE A 291 -12.22 -3.04 24.04
N SER A 292 -13.10 -3.88 23.49
CA SER A 292 -14.54 -3.68 23.59
C SER A 292 -14.98 -3.74 25.06
N LEU A 293 -15.76 -2.76 25.51
CA LEU A 293 -16.33 -2.76 26.86
C LEU A 293 -17.49 -3.77 27.00
N ILE A 294 -18.04 -4.25 25.88
CA ILE A 294 -19.12 -5.23 25.83
C ILE A 294 -18.50 -6.59 25.50
N ILE A 295 -18.45 -7.47 26.50
CA ILE A 295 -17.97 -8.84 26.32
C ILE A 295 -19.14 -9.72 25.88
N ASN A 296 -19.00 -10.39 24.74
CA ASN A 296 -19.99 -11.32 24.20
C ASN A 296 -19.26 -12.56 23.66
N ASP A 297 -19.84 -13.75 23.82
CA ASP A 297 -19.29 -15.00 23.31
C ASP A 297 -19.25 -15.04 21.78
N ALA A 298 -20.11 -14.28 21.11
CA ALA A 298 -20.14 -14.10 19.66
C ALA A 298 -20.28 -12.60 19.32
N PRO A 299 -19.17 -11.84 19.34
CA PRO A 299 -19.23 -10.40 19.09
C PRO A 299 -19.63 -10.13 17.63
N VAL A 300 -20.49 -9.13 17.45
CA VAL A 300 -20.81 -8.60 16.12
C VAL A 300 -19.68 -7.65 15.74
N MET A 301 -19.02 -7.92 14.62
CA MET A 301 -17.92 -7.10 14.12
C MET A 301 -18.46 -5.77 13.58
N ASN A 302 -17.88 -4.68 14.06
CA ASN A 302 -18.08 -3.34 13.55
C ASN A 302 -17.44 -3.23 12.15
N GLU A 303 -18.29 -3.02 11.15
CA GLU A 303 -17.91 -2.83 9.74
C GLU A 303 -18.03 -1.36 9.28
N ASP A 304 -18.26 -0.40 10.21
CA ASP A 304 -18.46 1.01 9.91
C ASP A 304 -17.14 1.74 9.63
N GLY A 305 -16.49 1.34 8.55
CA GLY A 305 -15.25 1.91 8.05
C GLY A 305 -14.81 1.20 6.79
N THR A 306 -14.05 1.89 5.95
CA THR A 306 -13.58 1.35 4.67
C THR A 306 -12.07 1.28 4.60
N PHE A 307 -11.55 0.40 3.76
CA PHE A 307 -10.14 0.34 3.43
C PHE A 307 -9.99 0.13 1.93
N ARG A 308 -9.08 0.87 1.32
CA ARG A 308 -8.72 0.75 -0.09
C ARG A 308 -7.23 0.95 -0.27
N ILE A 309 -6.61 0.13 -1.10
CA ILE A 309 -5.22 0.31 -1.53
C ILE A 309 -5.09 0.01 -3.02
N ILE A 310 -4.27 0.77 -3.73
CA ILE A 310 -3.92 0.52 -5.13
C ILE A 310 -2.43 0.78 -5.27
N ASN A 311 -1.70 -0.18 -5.84
CA ASN A 311 -0.28 -0.09 -6.13
C ASN A 311 -0.04 -0.34 -7.61
N TYR A 312 0.80 0.49 -8.22
CA TYR A 312 1.28 0.33 -9.58
C TYR A 312 2.79 0.20 -9.58
N MET A 313 3.32 -0.88 -10.14
CA MET A 313 4.75 -1.17 -10.03
C MET A 313 5.34 -1.78 -11.30
N LYS A 314 6.64 -1.55 -11.47
CA LYS A 314 7.44 -2.20 -12.51
C LYS A 314 7.96 -3.53 -12.00
N GLU A 315 8.05 -4.50 -12.90
CA GLU A 315 8.56 -5.83 -12.60
C GLU A 315 10.04 -5.78 -12.14
N GLU A 316 10.83 -4.83 -12.66
CA GLU A 316 12.29 -4.83 -12.50
C GLU A 316 12.80 -4.17 -11.21
N THR A 317 12.01 -3.30 -10.57
CA THR A 317 12.49 -2.45 -9.47
C THR A 317 11.89 -2.77 -8.11
N SER A 318 10.78 -3.51 -8.12
CA SER A 318 9.93 -3.90 -6.99
C SER A 318 9.60 -2.84 -5.93
N LEU A 319 9.89 -1.56 -6.12
CA LEU A 319 9.25 -0.46 -5.40
C LEU A 319 8.15 0.14 -6.29
N PRO A 320 6.99 0.50 -5.71
CA PRO A 320 5.87 1.05 -6.48
C PRO A 320 6.27 2.30 -7.27
N LYS A 321 5.80 2.42 -8.51
CA LYS A 321 5.88 3.68 -9.28
C LYS A 321 4.90 4.69 -8.71
N SER A 322 3.70 4.24 -8.36
CA SER A 322 2.73 5.04 -7.62
C SER A 322 1.86 4.12 -6.78
N LEU A 323 1.30 4.68 -5.71
CA LEU A 323 0.36 3.99 -4.86
C LEU A 323 -0.61 4.97 -4.22
N TYR A 324 -1.74 4.43 -3.79
CA TYR A 324 -2.76 5.13 -3.05
C TYR A 324 -3.32 4.21 -1.98
N LEU A 325 -3.44 4.71 -0.76
CA LEU A 325 -4.12 4.02 0.33
C LEU A 325 -5.13 4.98 0.95
N GLU A 326 -6.32 4.49 1.23
CA GLU A 326 -7.36 5.21 1.95
C GLU A 326 -7.98 4.29 2.99
N CYS A 327 -8.18 4.80 4.20
CA CYS A 327 -8.96 4.11 5.22
C CYS A 327 -9.88 5.09 5.95
N SER A 328 -11.05 4.62 6.33
CA SER A 328 -12.00 5.37 7.13
C SER A 328 -12.54 4.58 8.31
N ILE A 329 -13.06 5.31 9.28
CA ILE A 329 -13.82 4.79 10.42
C ILE A 329 -14.91 5.79 10.77
N MET A 330 -16.11 5.29 11.05
CA MET A 330 -17.21 6.09 11.57
C MET A 330 -17.02 6.28 13.08
N LEU A 331 -16.99 7.53 13.54
CA LEU A 331 -17.05 7.90 14.95
C LEU A 331 -18.35 8.69 15.20
N GLN A 332 -18.27 9.86 15.84
CA GLN A 332 -19.37 10.84 15.78
C GLN A 332 -19.56 11.39 14.35
N GLU A 333 -18.45 11.51 13.63
CA GLU A 333 -18.36 11.85 12.22
C GLU A 333 -17.33 10.89 11.59
N GLU A 334 -17.38 10.72 10.27
CA GLU A 334 -16.38 9.91 9.58
C GLU A 334 -15.01 10.56 9.72
N LYS A 335 -14.03 9.76 10.16
CA LYS A 335 -12.62 10.11 10.08
C LYS A 335 -11.99 9.27 8.99
N LYS A 336 -11.29 9.93 8.07
CA LYS A 336 -10.67 9.29 6.91
C LYS A 336 -9.24 9.79 6.74
N ILE A 337 -8.36 8.88 6.35
CA ILE A 337 -6.99 9.20 5.98
C ILE A 337 -6.74 8.64 4.58
N SER A 338 -6.17 9.45 3.72
CA SER A 338 -5.67 9.00 2.43
C SER A 338 -4.23 9.41 2.21
N VAL A 339 -3.47 8.54 1.56
CA VAL A 339 -2.05 8.69 1.26
C VAL A 339 -1.87 8.42 -0.22
N SER A 340 -1.43 9.43 -0.97
CA SER A 340 -1.06 9.31 -2.37
C SER A 340 0.45 9.46 -2.49
N VAL A 341 1.09 8.50 -3.15
CA VAL A 341 2.54 8.50 -3.36
C VAL A 341 2.78 8.31 -4.85
N SER A 342 3.52 9.22 -5.46
CA SER A 342 3.84 9.18 -6.89
C SER A 342 5.33 9.35 -7.10
N GLY A 343 5.93 8.44 -7.87
CA GLY A 343 7.34 8.50 -8.25
C GLY A 343 7.61 9.76 -9.07
N ILE A 344 8.69 10.45 -8.72
CA ILE A 344 9.21 11.58 -9.48
C ILE A 344 10.17 10.99 -10.51
N ASP A 345 9.75 10.91 -11.77
CA ASP A 345 10.63 10.49 -12.85
C ASP A 345 11.71 11.59 -13.04
N GLU A 346 12.99 11.23 -13.01
CA GLU A 346 14.07 12.15 -13.38
C GLU A 346 13.99 12.39 -14.89
N ASN A 347 13.75 13.64 -15.30
CA ASN A 347 13.77 14.06 -16.71
C ASN A 347 15.17 13.96 -17.31
#